data_AF-A0A444TY88-F1
#
_entry.id   AF-A0A444TY88-F1
#
_cell.length_a   1.000
_cell.length_b   1.000
_cell.length_c   1.000
_cell.angle_alpha   90.00
_cell.angle_beta   90.00
_cell.angle_gamma   90.00
#
_symmetry.space_group_name_H-M   'P 1'
#
loop_
_entity.id
_entity.type
_entity.pdbx_description
1 polymer ?
#
loop_
_entity_poly.entity_id
_entity_poly.type
_entity_poly.pdbx_seq_one_letter_code
_entity_poly.pdbx_strand_id
1 'polypeptide(L)'
;MAGVLKKRLRILYSKILASLQTIPKDAAYRTYTEQLINDRFDLVKSEPDIEKLERKINCGQIEEVIVQVIVIQTYARRWHAMRLVKQLSHDRMVRLDWEKKEELRKKKEKEDRLKREYERRMHPKTKEDFDLLYHALETNSCTIGRCHQCNKLDNVAHQREDLNKYKNMLTQLRQAEAEYDKKAKIAFLLQERDLQYLLGIICATQSALSAWDDLYDLVVVQWNKYFEWSPWNCILLTKEEAAAHLKLDNVEQAYGVVFIRKMKHKHTLAKKYFSQIPAMAQFLHSRDSQPAAPGNDLLVTKPAVTQA
;
A
#
# COMPACT_ATOMS: atom_id res chain seq x y z
N MET A 1 35.14 -51.66 21.51
CA MET A 1 34.34 -50.82 20.57
C MET A 1 32.89 -51.27 20.48
N ALA A 2 32.62 -52.57 20.31
CA ALA A 2 31.31 -53.12 20.03
C ALA A 2 30.19 -52.76 21.06
N GLY A 3 30.49 -52.70 22.36
CA GLY A 3 29.53 -52.29 23.40
C GLY A 3 29.06 -50.82 23.32
N VAL A 4 29.83 -49.93 22.67
CA VAL A 4 29.46 -48.51 22.49
C VAL A 4 28.38 -48.37 21.41
N LEU A 5 28.50 -49.13 20.32
CA LEU A 5 27.54 -49.13 19.22
C LEU A 5 26.17 -49.65 19.67
N LYS A 6 26.16 -50.71 20.47
CA LYS A 6 24.93 -51.25 21.07
C LYS A 6 24.20 -50.22 21.96
N LYS A 7 24.93 -49.50 22.81
CA LYS A 7 24.36 -48.41 23.63
C LYS A 7 23.76 -47.30 22.76
N ARG A 8 24.45 -46.92 21.67
CA ARG A 8 23.98 -45.92 20.72
C ARG A 8 22.68 -46.36 20.03
N LEU A 9 22.62 -47.60 19.56
CA LEU A 9 21.43 -48.18 18.93
C LEU A 9 20.22 -48.17 19.89
N ARG A 10 20.44 -48.51 21.16
CA ARG A 10 19.41 -48.45 22.21
C ARG A 10 18.82 -47.04 22.39
N ILE A 11 19.68 -46.01 22.37
CA ILE A 11 19.27 -44.60 22.49
C ILE A 11 18.50 -44.15 21.23
N LEU A 12 18.90 -44.61 20.04
CA LEU A 12 18.23 -44.25 18.81
C LEU A 12 16.81 -44.84 18.74
N TYR A 13 16.65 -46.12 19.11
CA TYR A 13 15.35 -46.76 19.14
C TYR A 13 14.40 -46.12 20.14
N SER A 14 14.86 -45.78 21.35
CA SER A 14 14.01 -45.08 22.31
C SER A 14 13.55 -43.71 21.82
N LYS A 15 14.44 -42.94 21.17
CA LYS A 15 14.11 -41.64 20.56
C LYS A 15 13.11 -41.77 19.42
N ILE A 16 13.23 -42.80 18.59
CA ILE A 16 12.29 -43.05 17.47
C ILE A 16 10.91 -43.41 18.03
N LEU A 17 10.82 -44.32 19.00
CA LEU A 17 9.54 -44.68 19.61
C LEU A 17 8.86 -43.46 20.24
N ALA A 18 9.59 -42.61 20.96
CA ALA A 18 9.05 -41.35 21.48
C ALA A 18 8.54 -40.41 20.36
N SER A 19 9.28 -40.32 19.25
CA SER A 19 8.86 -39.55 18.08
C SER A 19 7.62 -40.13 17.40
N LEU A 20 7.46 -41.46 17.35
CA LEU A 20 6.31 -42.13 16.74
C LEU A 20 5.03 -41.99 17.57
N GLN A 21 5.14 -41.84 18.91
CA GLN A 21 3.97 -41.64 19.78
C GLN A 21 3.12 -40.42 19.41
N THR A 22 3.77 -39.38 18.88
CA THR A 22 3.12 -38.13 18.44
C THR A 22 2.45 -38.24 17.06
N ILE A 23 2.72 -39.32 16.32
CA ILE A 23 2.05 -39.64 15.06
C ILE A 23 0.71 -40.34 15.38
N PRO A 24 -0.40 -40.06 14.69
CA PRO A 24 -1.67 -40.76 14.92
C PRO A 24 -1.56 -42.29 14.76
N LYS A 25 -2.30 -43.06 15.58
CA LYS A 25 -2.25 -44.54 15.62
C LYS A 25 -2.79 -45.20 14.34
N ASP A 26 -3.66 -44.51 13.63
CA ASP A 26 -4.24 -44.90 12.34
C ASP A 26 -3.26 -44.73 11.17
N ALA A 27 -2.17 -43.97 11.34
CA ALA A 27 -1.19 -43.77 10.30
C ALA A 27 -0.42 -45.06 10.02
N ALA A 28 -0.56 -45.61 8.82
CA ALA A 28 0.14 -46.83 8.39
C ALA A 28 1.65 -46.78 8.65
N TYR A 29 2.29 -45.63 8.40
CA TYR A 29 3.72 -45.43 8.68
C TYR A 29 4.08 -45.70 10.15
N ARG A 30 3.25 -45.25 11.10
CA ARG A 30 3.47 -45.46 12.53
C ARG A 30 3.37 -46.95 12.86
N THR A 31 2.28 -47.61 12.44
CA THR A 31 2.01 -49.02 12.77
C THR A 31 3.16 -49.94 12.34
N TYR A 32 3.57 -49.87 11.08
CA TYR A 32 4.64 -50.73 10.56
C TYR A 32 6.01 -50.38 11.16
N THR A 33 6.31 -49.09 11.35
CA THR A 33 7.59 -48.67 11.92
C THR A 33 7.69 -48.99 13.40
N GLU A 34 6.62 -48.81 14.19
CA GLU A 34 6.61 -49.19 15.62
C GLU A 34 6.82 -50.69 15.79
N GLN A 35 6.15 -51.53 15.00
CA GLN A 35 6.34 -52.98 15.03
C GLN A 35 7.82 -53.35 14.74
N LEU A 36 8.36 -52.88 13.62
CA LEU A 36 9.75 -53.14 13.22
C LEU A 36 10.76 -52.71 14.30
N ILE A 37 10.56 -51.51 14.87
CA ILE A 37 11.46 -50.95 15.86
C ILE A 37 11.36 -51.70 17.18
N ASN A 38 10.17 -52.09 17.63
CA ASN A 38 9.99 -52.88 18.86
C ASN A 38 10.65 -54.26 18.74
N ASP A 39 10.39 -54.97 17.64
CA ASP A 39 10.98 -56.30 17.37
C ASP A 39 12.52 -56.23 17.42
N ARG A 40 13.11 -55.24 16.72
CA ARG A 40 14.57 -55.02 16.73
C ARG A 40 15.09 -54.57 18.09
N PHE A 41 14.34 -53.75 18.82
CA PHE A 41 14.76 -53.22 20.11
C PHE A 41 14.78 -54.31 21.20
N ASP A 42 13.86 -55.27 21.15
CA ASP A 42 13.81 -56.38 22.10
C ASP A 42 14.94 -57.40 21.86
N LEU A 43 15.34 -57.61 20.60
CA LEU A 43 16.56 -58.36 20.27
C LEU A 43 17.82 -57.68 20.86
N VAL A 44 17.91 -56.35 20.76
CA VAL A 44 19.04 -55.57 21.31
C VAL A 44 19.08 -55.62 22.85
N LYS A 45 17.93 -55.72 23.52
CA LYS A 45 17.87 -55.87 24.99
C LYS A 45 18.26 -57.27 25.44
N SER A 46 17.78 -58.31 24.74
CA SER A 46 17.93 -59.71 25.14
C SER A 46 19.32 -60.27 24.90
N GLU A 47 19.97 -59.98 23.76
CA GLU A 47 21.24 -60.60 23.40
C GLU A 47 22.46 -59.76 23.79
N PRO A 48 23.33 -60.21 24.71
CA PRO A 48 24.52 -59.46 25.12
C PRO A 48 25.64 -59.47 24.06
N ASP A 49 25.72 -60.56 23.28
CA ASP A 49 26.76 -60.80 22.27
C ASP A 49 26.37 -60.21 20.90
N ILE A 50 27.32 -59.56 20.24
CA ILE A 50 27.07 -58.73 19.04
C ILE A 50 27.02 -59.58 17.78
N GLU A 51 27.85 -60.59 17.64
CA GLU A 51 27.82 -61.48 16.47
C GLU A 51 26.54 -62.33 16.43
N LYS A 52 26.02 -62.71 17.60
CA LYS A 52 24.71 -63.37 17.72
C LYS A 52 23.58 -62.41 17.41
N LEU A 53 23.69 -61.16 17.86
CA LEU A 53 22.70 -60.11 17.58
C LEU A 53 22.63 -59.80 16.08
N GLU A 54 23.76 -59.69 15.39
CA GLU A 54 23.82 -59.46 13.93
C GLU A 54 23.16 -60.59 13.15
N ARG A 55 23.45 -61.85 13.53
CA ARG A 55 22.80 -63.03 12.94
C ARG A 55 21.29 -63.04 13.14
N LYS A 56 20.80 -62.63 14.31
CA LYS A 56 19.35 -62.57 14.61
C LYS A 56 18.64 -61.42 13.89
N ILE A 57 19.29 -60.25 13.80
CA ILE A 57 18.73 -59.10 13.09
C ILE A 57 18.76 -59.32 11.58
N ASN A 58 19.78 -60.04 11.08
CA ASN A 58 19.96 -60.39 9.68
C ASN A 58 19.81 -59.18 8.73
N CYS A 59 20.41 -58.03 9.11
CA CYS A 59 20.35 -56.77 8.35
C CYS A 59 21.74 -56.12 8.21
N GLY A 60 22.78 -56.94 8.06
CA GLY A 60 24.17 -56.48 7.98
C GLY A 60 24.85 -56.31 9.33
N GLN A 61 25.97 -55.57 9.33
CA GLN A 61 26.73 -55.23 10.53
C GLN A 61 26.01 -54.18 11.38
N ILE A 62 26.30 -54.10 12.68
CA ILE A 62 25.66 -53.13 13.58
C ILE A 62 25.81 -51.68 13.11
N GLU A 63 26.92 -51.29 12.47
CA GLU A 63 27.09 -49.97 11.87
C GLU A 63 26.03 -49.67 10.80
N GLU A 64 25.74 -50.64 9.92
CA GLU A 64 24.73 -50.51 8.86
C GLU A 64 23.32 -50.39 9.45
N VAL A 65 23.04 -51.16 10.50
CA VAL A 65 21.76 -51.07 11.23
C VAL A 65 21.61 -49.68 11.86
N ILE A 66 22.67 -49.11 12.44
CA ILE A 66 22.63 -47.73 12.98
C ILE A 66 22.32 -46.72 11.87
N VAL A 67 22.92 -46.87 10.68
CA VAL A 67 22.62 -46.00 9.52
C VAL A 67 21.17 -46.11 9.10
N GLN A 68 20.62 -47.33 8.99
CA GLN A 68 19.19 -47.55 8.69
C GLN A 68 18.28 -46.86 9.71
N VAL A 69 18.62 -46.95 11.00
CA VAL A 69 17.85 -46.32 12.08
C VAL A 69 17.90 -44.79 11.99
N ILE A 70 19.05 -44.21 11.62
CA ILE A 70 19.17 -42.76 11.37
C ILE A 70 18.27 -42.36 10.20
N VAL A 71 18.20 -43.16 9.13
CA VAL A 71 17.30 -42.92 8.00
C VAL A 71 15.83 -42.95 8.45
N ILE A 72 15.42 -43.92 9.26
CA ILE A 72 14.06 -43.94 9.83
C ILE A 72 13.79 -42.67 10.65
N GLN A 73 14.78 -42.21 11.43
CA GLN A 73 14.67 -40.99 12.20
C GLN A 73 14.52 -39.73 11.32
N THR A 74 15.17 -39.65 10.15
CA THR A 74 15.00 -38.51 9.23
C THR A 74 13.59 -38.47 8.65
N TYR A 75 13.00 -39.62 8.31
CA TYR A 75 11.61 -39.70 7.86
C TYR A 75 10.62 -39.27 8.95
N ALA A 76 10.83 -39.70 10.19
CA ALA A 76 10.00 -39.26 11.31
C ALA A 76 10.06 -37.73 11.51
N ARG A 77 11.26 -37.13 11.44
CA ARG A 77 11.42 -35.66 11.50
C ARG A 77 10.75 -34.95 10.32
N ARG A 78 10.88 -35.49 9.10
CA ARG A 78 10.24 -34.94 7.91
C ARG A 78 8.72 -34.94 8.04
N TRP A 79 8.14 -36.02 8.55
CA TRP A 79 6.70 -36.10 8.79
C TRP A 79 6.22 -34.97 9.72
N HIS A 80 6.95 -34.72 10.80
CA HIS A 80 6.65 -33.63 11.75
C HIS A 80 6.72 -32.26 11.11
N ALA A 81 7.79 -31.98 10.36
CA ALA A 81 7.95 -30.73 9.65
C ALA A 81 6.82 -30.50 8.63
N MET A 82 6.47 -31.53 7.85
CA MET A 82 5.38 -31.45 6.88
C MET A 82 4.02 -31.16 7.54
N ARG A 83 3.74 -31.78 8.69
CA ARG A 83 2.50 -31.54 9.43
C ARG A 83 2.43 -30.12 10.00
N LEU A 84 3.52 -29.64 10.59
CA LEU A 84 3.62 -28.27 11.11
C LEU A 84 3.39 -27.24 10.00
N VAL A 85 4.06 -27.41 8.85
CA VAL A 85 3.90 -26.50 7.72
C VAL A 85 2.46 -26.51 7.18
N LYS A 86 1.82 -27.68 7.09
CA LYS A 86 0.40 -27.78 6.72
C LYS A 86 -0.50 -27.04 7.69
N GLN A 87 -0.28 -27.19 9.00
CA GLN A 87 -1.05 -26.48 10.02
C GLN A 87 -0.86 -24.96 9.91
N LEU A 88 0.38 -24.48 9.82
CA LEU A 88 0.68 -23.05 9.66
C LEU A 88 0.09 -22.47 8.37
N SER A 89 0.09 -23.24 7.27
CA SER A 89 -0.55 -22.82 6.02
C SER A 89 -2.06 -22.69 6.17
N HIS A 90 -2.71 -23.61 6.89
CA HIS A 90 -4.14 -23.54 7.17
C HIS A 90 -4.47 -22.32 8.05
N ASP A 91 -3.73 -22.12 9.14
CA ASP A 91 -3.91 -20.99 10.05
C ASP A 91 -3.72 -19.65 9.33
N ARG A 92 -2.70 -19.54 8.46
CA ARG A 92 -2.48 -18.36 7.62
C ARG A 92 -3.64 -18.11 6.66
N MET A 93 -4.14 -19.16 6.00
CA MET A 93 -5.27 -19.05 5.07
C MET A 93 -6.53 -18.54 5.79
N VAL A 94 -6.86 -19.14 6.93
CA VAL A 94 -8.02 -18.75 7.75
C VAL A 94 -7.91 -17.29 8.20
N ARG A 95 -6.71 -16.86 8.62
CA ARG A 95 -6.45 -15.47 9.01
C ARG A 95 -6.68 -14.49 7.87
N LEU A 96 -6.10 -14.77 6.70
CA LEU A 96 -6.27 -13.92 5.52
C LEU A 96 -7.72 -13.83 5.05
N ASP A 97 -8.46 -14.95 5.10
CA ASP A 97 -9.88 -14.95 4.77
C ASP A 97 -10.72 -14.16 5.77
N TRP A 98 -10.37 -14.22 7.06
CA TRP A 98 -10.99 -13.39 8.09
C TRP A 98 -10.72 -11.90 7.86
N GLU A 99 -9.48 -11.51 7.57
CA GLU A 99 -9.09 -10.12 7.28
C GLU A 99 -9.87 -9.57 6.06
N LYS A 100 -9.95 -10.33 4.97
CA LYS A 100 -10.74 -9.94 3.78
C LYS A 100 -12.24 -9.78 4.08
N LYS A 101 -12.82 -10.72 4.84
CA LYS A 101 -14.23 -10.64 5.23
C LYS A 101 -14.50 -9.42 6.11
N GLU A 102 -13.59 -9.12 7.01
CA GLU A 102 -13.68 -7.98 7.92
C GLU A 102 -13.57 -6.64 7.18
N GLU A 103 -12.65 -6.53 6.21
CA GLU A 103 -12.55 -5.37 5.32
C GLU A 103 -13.82 -5.15 4.51
N LEU A 104 -14.35 -6.23 3.91
CA LEU A 104 -15.59 -6.17 3.15
C LEU A 104 -16.79 -5.77 4.03
N ARG A 105 -16.86 -6.30 5.26
CA ARG A 105 -17.87 -5.92 6.26
C ARG A 105 -17.79 -4.43 6.58
N LYS A 106 -16.60 -3.90 6.89
CA LYS A 106 -16.39 -2.48 7.17
C LYS A 106 -16.75 -1.60 5.98
N LYS A 107 -16.40 -2.01 4.76
CA LYS A 107 -16.74 -1.27 3.54
C LYS A 107 -18.25 -1.21 3.33
N LYS A 108 -18.93 -2.35 3.46
CA LYS A 108 -20.39 -2.44 3.36
C LYS A 108 -21.10 -1.62 4.46
N GLU A 109 -20.62 -1.68 5.69
CA GLU A 109 -21.16 -0.86 6.79
C GLU A 109 -21.00 0.64 6.56
N LYS A 110 -19.86 1.07 5.99
CA LYS A 110 -19.64 2.46 5.58
C LYS A 110 -20.59 2.86 4.45
N GLU A 111 -20.73 2.04 3.42
CA GLU A 111 -21.64 2.26 2.29
C GLU A 111 -23.10 2.33 2.77
N ASP A 112 -23.54 1.41 3.63
CA ASP A 112 -24.89 1.39 4.21
C ASP A 112 -25.14 2.58 5.14
N ARG A 113 -24.11 3.04 5.88
CA ARG A 113 -24.21 4.26 6.68
C ARG A 113 -24.36 5.49 5.79
N LEU A 114 -23.52 5.61 4.75
CA LEU A 114 -23.58 6.72 3.80
C LEU A 114 -24.93 6.73 3.06
N LYS A 115 -25.43 5.56 2.64
CA LYS A 115 -26.74 5.42 1.99
C LYS A 115 -27.87 5.84 2.90
N ARG A 116 -27.84 5.45 4.19
CA ARG A 116 -28.83 5.90 5.18
C ARG A 116 -28.77 7.40 5.40
N GLU A 117 -27.57 7.97 5.52
CA GLU A 117 -27.40 9.41 5.69
C GLU A 117 -27.91 10.18 4.47
N TYR A 118 -27.59 9.71 3.26
CA TYR A 118 -28.13 10.24 2.01
C TYR A 118 -29.67 10.20 1.99
N GLU A 119 -30.26 9.05 2.32
CA GLU A 119 -31.71 8.88 2.34
C GLU A 119 -32.39 9.82 3.35
N ARG A 120 -31.82 9.95 4.56
CA ARG A 120 -32.33 10.87 5.58
C ARG A 120 -32.25 12.33 5.13
N ARG A 121 -31.24 12.69 4.34
CA ARG A 121 -31.10 14.04 3.78
C ARG A 121 -32.07 14.30 2.62
N MET A 122 -32.32 13.30 1.77
CA MET A 122 -33.19 13.44 0.59
C MET A 122 -34.68 13.29 0.94
N HIS A 123 -35.00 12.49 1.95
CA HIS A 123 -36.36 12.16 2.36
C HIS A 123 -36.53 12.23 3.89
N PRO A 124 -36.40 13.42 4.51
CA PRO A 124 -36.54 13.58 5.96
C PRO A 124 -37.97 13.27 6.42
N LYS A 125 -38.12 12.39 7.43
CA LYS A 125 -39.43 11.91 7.92
C LYS A 125 -39.64 12.19 9.39
N THR A 126 -38.59 12.13 10.20
CA THR A 126 -38.66 12.40 11.65
C THR A 126 -38.07 13.77 11.98
N LYS A 127 -38.41 14.30 13.16
CA LYS A 127 -37.88 15.58 13.64
C LYS A 127 -36.34 15.58 13.65
N GLU A 128 -35.71 14.47 14.03
CA GLU A 128 -34.26 14.31 14.04
C GLU A 128 -33.64 14.40 12.64
N ASP A 129 -34.37 14.00 11.58
CA ASP A 129 -33.91 14.14 10.20
C ASP A 129 -33.89 15.62 9.79
N PHE A 130 -34.93 16.37 10.15
CA PHE A 130 -35.01 17.82 9.91
C PHE A 130 -33.94 18.58 10.72
N ASP A 131 -33.72 18.21 11.99
CA ASP A 131 -32.67 18.81 12.82
C ASP A 131 -31.27 18.55 12.24
N LEU A 132 -31.02 17.37 11.65
CA LEU A 132 -29.77 17.06 10.95
C LEU A 132 -29.56 17.91 9.69
N LEU A 133 -30.64 18.21 8.95
CA LEU A 133 -30.60 19.13 7.81
C LEU A 133 -30.37 20.58 8.25
N TYR A 134 -31.04 21.04 9.30
CA TYR A 134 -30.81 22.37 9.87
C TYR A 134 -29.38 22.52 10.38
N HIS A 135 -28.86 21.54 11.13
CA HIS A 135 -27.47 21.54 11.58
C HIS A 135 -26.49 21.59 10.39
N ALA A 136 -26.75 20.86 9.30
CA ALA A 136 -25.94 20.93 8.08
C ALA A 136 -26.00 22.32 7.41
N LEU A 137 -27.16 22.97 7.41
CA LEU A 137 -27.30 24.35 6.94
C LEU A 137 -26.62 25.35 7.89
N GLU A 138 -26.64 25.13 9.20
CA GLU A 138 -25.97 25.94 10.22
C GLU A 138 -24.43 25.79 10.19
N THR A 139 -23.94 24.58 9.92
CA THR A 139 -22.50 24.35 9.71
C THR A 139 -22.02 24.93 8.39
N ASN A 140 -22.84 24.88 7.34
CA ASN A 140 -22.54 25.55 6.07
C ASN A 140 -22.74 27.08 6.13
N SER A 141 -23.61 27.58 7.02
CA SER A 141 -23.80 29.02 7.25
C SER A 141 -22.76 29.62 8.21
N CYS A 142 -21.92 28.79 8.87
CA CYS A 142 -20.79 29.23 9.68
C CYS A 142 -19.65 29.94 8.91
N THR A 143 -19.74 30.10 7.59
CA THR A 143 -18.89 31.05 6.85
C THR A 143 -19.43 32.49 6.88
N ILE A 144 -20.67 32.70 7.30
CA ILE A 144 -21.30 34.00 7.44
C ILE A 144 -21.57 34.22 8.93
N GLY A 145 -20.56 34.72 9.68
CA GLY A 145 -20.77 35.26 11.03
C GLY A 145 -19.87 34.79 12.18
N ARG A 146 -18.72 34.12 11.96
CA ARG A 146 -17.80 33.82 13.08
C ARG A 146 -16.99 35.05 13.52
N CYS A 147 -16.89 35.29 14.83
CA CYS A 147 -15.99 36.31 15.39
C CYS A 147 -14.52 35.84 15.37
N HIS A 148 -13.60 36.79 15.30
CA HIS A 148 -12.16 36.56 15.13
C HIS A 148 -11.55 35.61 16.19
N GLN A 149 -12.05 35.60 17.42
CA GLN A 149 -11.48 34.84 18.52
C GLN A 149 -11.82 33.34 18.44
N CYS A 150 -13.06 33.00 18.07
CA CYS A 150 -13.48 31.61 17.86
C CYS A 150 -12.77 30.99 16.66
N ASN A 151 -12.50 31.79 15.62
CA ASN A 151 -11.69 31.37 14.50
C ASN A 151 -10.24 31.07 14.93
N LYS A 152 -9.67 31.86 15.84
CA LYS A 152 -8.30 31.64 16.37
C LYS A 152 -8.15 30.32 17.15
N LEU A 153 -9.14 29.91 17.94
CA LEU A 153 -9.05 28.72 18.79
C LEU A 153 -9.23 27.41 18.00
N ASP A 154 -10.15 27.40 17.03
CA ASP A 154 -10.38 26.26 16.12
C ASP A 154 -9.17 26.05 15.18
N ASN A 155 -8.51 27.15 14.80
CA ASN A 155 -7.26 27.14 14.04
C ASN A 155 -6.11 26.45 14.80
N VAL A 156 -5.91 26.65 16.10
CA VAL A 156 -4.66 26.21 16.78
C VAL A 156 -4.42 24.68 16.77
N ALA A 157 -5.46 23.86 16.73
CA ALA A 157 -5.34 22.39 16.71
C ALA A 157 -5.25 21.80 15.29
N HIS A 158 -6.11 22.23 14.36
CA HIS A 158 -6.11 21.75 12.96
C HIS A 158 -4.93 22.31 12.14
N GLN A 159 -4.51 23.54 12.44
CA GLN A 159 -3.45 24.25 11.70
C GLN A 159 -2.06 23.60 11.89
N ARG A 160 -1.80 22.80 12.94
CA ARG A 160 -0.49 22.14 13.15
C ARG A 160 -0.28 20.90 12.28
N GLU A 161 -1.34 20.14 11.99
CA GLU A 161 -1.26 18.96 11.11
C GLU A 161 -1.39 19.36 9.64
N ASP A 162 -2.25 20.36 9.34
CA ASP A 162 -2.48 20.87 7.99
C ASP A 162 -1.29 21.67 7.43
N LEU A 163 -0.65 22.57 8.21
CA LEU A 163 0.54 23.33 7.79
C LEU A 163 1.66 22.40 7.28
N ASN A 164 1.97 21.34 8.04
CA ASN A 164 2.97 20.36 7.63
C ASN A 164 2.62 19.69 6.27
N LYS A 165 1.35 19.52 5.93
CA LYS A 165 0.93 18.93 4.64
C LYS A 165 1.08 19.89 3.48
N TYR A 166 0.60 21.12 3.63
CA TYR A 166 0.82 22.16 2.60
C TYR A 166 2.31 22.39 2.37
N LYS A 167 3.12 22.38 3.43
CA LYS A 167 4.59 22.44 3.34
C LYS A 167 5.17 21.26 2.55
N ASN A 168 4.69 20.04 2.79
CA ASN A 168 5.14 18.86 2.05
C ASN A 168 4.73 18.90 0.58
N MET A 169 3.47 19.27 0.28
CA MET A 169 2.99 19.43 -1.10
C MET A 169 3.78 20.50 -1.85
N LEU A 170 4.07 21.63 -1.21
CA LEU A 170 4.88 22.70 -1.81
C LEU A 170 6.32 22.24 -2.07
N THR A 171 6.87 21.42 -1.17
CA THR A 171 8.20 20.83 -1.33
C THR A 171 8.24 19.86 -2.51
N GLN A 172 7.25 18.97 -2.62
CA GLN A 172 7.11 18.04 -3.75
C GLN A 172 6.92 18.78 -5.07
N LEU A 173 6.09 19.82 -5.09
CA LEU A 173 5.89 20.66 -6.27
C LEU A 173 7.21 21.28 -6.74
N ARG A 174 7.97 21.88 -5.83
CA ARG A 174 9.27 22.49 -6.16
C ARG A 174 10.29 21.47 -6.66
N GLN A 175 10.28 20.26 -6.12
CA GLN A 175 11.14 19.17 -6.60
C GLN A 175 10.77 18.74 -8.02
N ALA A 176 9.48 18.51 -8.28
CA ALA A 176 8.98 18.13 -9.60
C ALA A 176 9.29 19.19 -10.68
N GLU A 177 9.10 20.47 -10.36
CA GLU A 177 9.41 21.57 -11.30
C GLU A 177 10.91 21.74 -11.53
N ALA A 178 11.75 21.55 -10.49
CA ALA A 178 13.21 21.62 -10.64
C ALA A 178 13.78 20.51 -11.53
N GLU A 179 13.14 19.34 -11.54
CA GLU A 179 13.48 18.24 -12.43
C GLU A 179 13.09 18.54 -13.89
N TYR A 180 11.96 19.24 -14.09
CA TYR A 180 11.43 19.54 -15.42
C TYR A 180 12.11 20.76 -16.08
N ASP A 181 12.18 21.90 -15.39
CA ASP A 181 12.84 23.11 -15.89
C ASP A 181 13.61 23.84 -14.77
N LYS A 182 14.93 23.90 -14.92
CA LYS A 182 15.83 24.61 -14.00
C LYS A 182 15.57 26.13 -13.96
N LYS A 183 14.80 26.67 -14.89
CA LYS A 183 14.41 28.08 -14.96
C LYS A 183 13.03 28.36 -14.34
N ALA A 184 12.32 27.35 -13.84
CA ALA A 184 11.03 27.55 -13.19
C ALA A 184 11.18 28.46 -11.97
N LYS A 185 10.55 29.64 -12.00
CA LYS A 185 10.64 30.64 -10.92
C LYS A 185 9.36 30.74 -10.11
N ILE A 186 8.20 30.47 -10.71
CA ILE A 186 6.88 30.73 -10.11
C ILE A 186 6.62 29.84 -8.88
N ALA A 187 6.93 28.54 -8.94
CA ALA A 187 6.73 27.62 -7.82
C ALA A 187 7.60 27.95 -6.59
N PHE A 188 8.76 28.59 -6.79
CA PHE A 188 9.66 29.01 -5.72
C PHE A 188 9.23 30.32 -5.05
N LEU A 189 8.47 31.17 -5.76
CA LEU A 189 7.94 32.42 -5.21
C LEU A 189 6.76 32.21 -4.25
N LEU A 190 6.07 31.06 -4.35
CA LEU A 190 4.95 30.74 -3.47
C LEU A 190 5.40 30.43 -2.05
N GLN A 191 4.73 31.02 -1.08
CA GLN A 191 4.83 30.65 0.34
C GLN A 191 3.78 29.58 0.70
N GLU A 192 3.93 28.98 1.88
CA GLU A 192 3.01 27.97 2.39
C GLU A 192 1.56 28.48 2.51
N ARG A 193 1.38 29.73 2.96
CA ARG A 193 0.08 30.41 3.04
C ARG A 193 -0.57 30.62 1.67
N ASP A 194 0.26 30.86 0.66
CA ASP A 194 -0.20 31.08 -0.71
C ASP A 194 -0.74 29.78 -1.31
N LEU A 195 -0.06 28.66 -1.05
CA LEU A 195 -0.55 27.33 -1.45
C LEU A 195 -1.82 26.94 -0.69
N GLN A 196 -1.91 27.26 0.60
CA GLN A 196 -3.14 27.07 1.38
C GLN A 196 -4.32 27.83 0.79
N TYR A 197 -4.12 29.08 0.40
CA TYR A 197 -5.17 29.87 -0.25
C TYR A 197 -5.55 29.26 -1.61
N LEU A 198 -4.56 28.86 -2.41
CA LEU A 198 -4.80 28.22 -3.71
C LEU A 198 -5.63 26.93 -3.55
N LEU A 199 -5.27 26.07 -2.60
CA LEU A 199 -5.96 24.80 -2.42
C LEU A 199 -7.31 24.95 -1.71
N GLY A 200 -7.35 25.71 -0.62
CA GLY A 200 -8.55 25.93 0.18
C GLY A 200 -9.63 26.74 -0.54
N ILE A 201 -9.27 27.89 -1.11
CA ILE A 201 -10.24 28.85 -1.64
C ILE A 201 -10.46 28.68 -3.14
N ILE A 202 -9.39 28.46 -3.92
CA ILE A 202 -9.51 28.39 -5.39
C ILE A 202 -9.86 26.97 -5.84
N CYS A 203 -9.18 25.95 -5.30
CA CYS A 203 -9.44 24.56 -5.66
C CYS A 203 -10.55 23.90 -4.84
N ALA A 204 -10.90 24.45 -3.66
CA ALA A 204 -11.87 23.92 -2.69
C ALA A 204 -11.45 22.60 -2.02
N THR A 205 -10.14 22.36 -1.85
CA THR A 205 -9.53 21.21 -1.16
C THR A 205 -10.04 19.84 -1.62
N GLN A 206 -10.49 19.77 -2.87
CA GLN A 206 -11.05 18.57 -3.47
C GLN A 206 -10.48 18.36 -4.87
N SER A 207 -10.37 17.10 -5.29
CA SER A 207 -10.08 16.77 -6.68
C SER A 207 -11.12 17.43 -7.59
N ALA A 208 -10.63 18.04 -8.67
CA ALA A 208 -11.49 18.64 -9.67
C ALA A 208 -12.38 17.61 -10.40
N LEU A 209 -11.97 16.33 -10.47
CA LEU A 209 -12.67 15.29 -11.24
C LEU A 209 -13.58 14.42 -10.36
N SER A 210 -13.03 13.81 -9.31
CA SER A 210 -13.76 12.91 -8.41
C SER A 210 -14.40 13.58 -7.20
N ALA A 211 -14.11 14.86 -6.95
CA ALA A 211 -14.47 15.57 -5.73
C ALA A 211 -13.90 14.94 -4.44
N TRP A 212 -12.83 14.14 -4.57
CA TRP A 212 -12.13 13.52 -3.44
C TRP A 212 -11.48 14.58 -2.54
N ASP A 213 -11.70 14.52 -1.23
CA ASP A 213 -11.30 15.53 -0.26
C ASP A 213 -10.14 15.12 0.66
N ASP A 214 -9.57 13.93 0.47
CA ASP A 214 -8.42 13.47 1.25
C ASP A 214 -7.11 14.13 0.78
N LEU A 215 -6.62 15.09 1.56
CA LEU A 215 -5.40 15.85 1.29
C LEU A 215 -4.13 14.96 1.10
N TYR A 216 -4.12 13.72 1.61
CA TYR A 216 -2.97 12.81 1.48
C TYR A 216 -2.80 12.25 0.07
N ASP A 217 -3.89 12.18 -0.68
CA ASP A 217 -3.92 11.61 -2.03
C ASP A 217 -4.00 12.69 -3.12
N LEU A 218 -4.17 13.95 -2.73
CA LEU A 218 -4.25 15.06 -3.65
C LEU A 218 -2.86 15.56 -4.07
N VAL A 219 -2.74 15.98 -5.33
CA VAL A 219 -1.54 16.58 -5.93
C VAL A 219 -1.97 17.72 -6.84
N VAL A 220 -1.19 18.80 -6.84
CA VAL A 220 -1.37 19.93 -7.75
C VAL A 220 -0.43 19.74 -8.92
N VAL A 221 -0.98 19.60 -10.12
CA VAL A 221 -0.20 19.48 -11.36
C VAL A 221 -0.51 20.63 -12.31
N GLN A 222 0.32 20.80 -13.33
CA GLN A 222 0.08 21.77 -14.39
C GLN A 222 -1.17 21.40 -15.19
N TRP A 223 -2.01 22.39 -15.48
CA TRP A 223 -3.23 22.21 -16.27
C TRP A 223 -2.93 22.08 -17.76
N ASN A 224 -1.95 22.82 -18.27
CA ASN A 224 -1.50 22.73 -19.65
C ASN A 224 0.02 22.48 -19.66
N LYS A 225 0.44 21.36 -20.28
CA LYS A 225 1.82 20.90 -20.32
C LYS A 225 2.79 21.82 -21.08
N TYR A 226 2.28 22.70 -21.95
CA TYR A 226 3.12 23.61 -22.74
C TYR A 226 3.53 24.86 -21.98
N PHE A 227 2.94 25.10 -20.82
CA PHE A 227 3.21 26.27 -19.98
C PHE A 227 3.75 25.83 -18.63
N GLU A 228 4.66 26.64 -18.08
CA GLU A 228 5.19 26.40 -16.74
C GLU A 228 4.08 26.30 -15.69
N TRP A 229 4.34 25.56 -14.62
CA TRP A 229 3.41 25.50 -13.51
C TRP A 229 3.23 26.89 -12.91
N SER A 230 1.97 27.25 -12.69
CA SER A 230 1.59 28.50 -12.01
C SER A 230 0.23 28.34 -11.36
N PRO A 231 -0.13 29.19 -10.38
CA PRO A 231 -1.46 29.15 -9.77
C PRO A 231 -2.62 29.33 -10.75
N TRP A 232 -2.36 29.87 -11.94
CA TRP A 232 -3.31 30.05 -13.03
C TRP A 232 -3.11 29.08 -14.20
N ASN A 233 -2.26 28.07 -14.02
CA ASN A 233 -2.07 26.93 -14.90
C ASN A 233 -1.99 25.65 -14.06
N CYS A 234 -2.82 25.52 -13.02
CA CYS A 234 -2.80 24.36 -12.13
C CYS A 234 -4.16 23.67 -12.04
N ILE A 235 -4.12 22.39 -11.70
CA ILE A 235 -5.29 21.57 -11.36
C ILE A 235 -4.97 20.68 -10.17
N LEU A 236 -5.93 20.55 -9.25
CA LEU A 236 -5.86 19.68 -8.07
C LEU A 236 -6.57 18.36 -8.41
N LEU A 237 -5.85 17.25 -8.32
CA LEU A 237 -6.30 15.91 -8.70
C LEU A 237 -5.79 14.89 -7.68
N THR A 238 -6.36 13.68 -7.67
CA THR A 238 -5.72 12.55 -6.97
C THR A 238 -4.44 12.12 -7.69
N LYS A 239 -3.54 11.39 -7.03
CA LYS A 239 -2.30 10.88 -7.66
C LYS A 239 -2.57 10.08 -8.94
N GLU A 240 -3.62 9.25 -8.93
CA GLU A 240 -4.03 8.45 -10.08
C GLU A 240 -4.57 9.31 -11.22
N GLU A 241 -5.45 10.27 -10.90
CA GLU A 241 -6.00 11.23 -11.87
C GLU A 241 -4.93 12.13 -12.47
N ALA A 242 -3.97 12.58 -11.66
CA ALA A 242 -2.82 13.37 -12.10
C ALA A 242 -1.96 12.58 -13.11
N ALA A 243 -1.70 11.31 -12.83
CA ALA A 243 -0.96 10.44 -13.75
C ALA A 243 -1.69 10.22 -15.08
N ALA A 244 -3.03 10.23 -15.07
CA ALA A 244 -3.82 10.21 -16.29
C ALA A 244 -3.80 11.56 -17.02
N HIS A 245 -3.93 12.67 -16.28
CA HIS A 245 -3.93 14.03 -16.83
C HIS A 245 -2.62 14.37 -17.55
N LEU A 246 -1.47 14.01 -16.95
CA LEU A 246 -0.14 14.28 -17.52
C LEU A 246 0.12 13.54 -18.85
N LYS A 247 -0.63 12.48 -19.16
CA LYS A 247 -0.54 11.75 -20.43
C LYS A 247 -1.32 12.42 -21.56
N LEU A 248 -2.13 13.44 -21.27
CA LEU A 248 -2.97 14.09 -22.27
C LEU A 248 -2.16 15.07 -23.12
N ASP A 249 -2.37 15.04 -24.43
CA ASP A 249 -1.73 15.98 -25.36
C ASP A 249 -2.45 17.32 -25.46
N ASN A 250 -3.78 17.29 -25.45
CA ASN A 250 -4.61 18.49 -25.54
C ASN A 250 -5.76 18.44 -24.54
N VAL A 251 -5.71 19.36 -23.59
CA VAL A 251 -6.69 19.48 -22.50
C VAL A 251 -8.04 19.98 -23.00
N GLU A 252 -8.08 20.76 -24.09
CA GLU A 252 -9.32 21.25 -24.68
C GLU A 252 -10.12 20.16 -25.42
N GLN A 253 -9.45 19.08 -25.83
CA GLN A 253 -10.09 17.91 -26.45
C GLN A 253 -10.43 16.83 -25.40
N ALA A 254 -9.64 16.72 -24.34
CA ALA A 254 -9.81 15.68 -23.33
C ALA A 254 -10.94 15.94 -22.32
N TYR A 255 -11.26 17.22 -22.04
CA TYR A 255 -12.28 17.59 -21.07
C TYR A 255 -13.51 18.26 -21.69
N GLY A 256 -14.66 18.08 -21.06
CA GLY A 256 -15.89 18.76 -21.47
C GLY A 256 -15.83 20.28 -21.29
N VAL A 257 -16.48 21.01 -22.18
CA VAL A 257 -16.47 22.49 -22.23
C VAL A 257 -16.92 23.15 -20.92
N VAL A 258 -17.90 22.56 -20.22
CA VAL A 258 -18.37 23.07 -18.92
C VAL A 258 -17.28 22.97 -17.85
N PHE A 259 -16.53 21.87 -17.84
CA PHE A 259 -15.42 21.67 -16.91
C PHE A 259 -14.26 22.63 -17.19
N ILE A 260 -13.89 22.78 -18.47
CA ILE A 260 -12.87 23.73 -18.89
C ILE A 260 -13.23 25.16 -18.46
N ARG A 261 -14.50 25.57 -18.62
CA ARG A 261 -14.96 26.89 -18.15
C ARG A 261 -14.80 27.07 -16.65
N LYS A 262 -15.14 26.06 -15.85
CA LYS A 262 -14.91 26.09 -14.39
C LYS A 262 -13.43 26.23 -14.06
N MET A 263 -12.55 25.51 -14.76
CA MET A 263 -11.11 25.61 -14.56
C MET A 263 -10.56 26.98 -14.97
N LYS A 264 -10.94 27.50 -16.14
CA LYS A 264 -10.57 28.86 -16.58
C LYS A 264 -11.06 29.93 -15.60
N HIS A 265 -12.24 29.74 -14.98
CA HIS A 265 -12.71 30.61 -13.92
C HIS A 265 -11.81 30.56 -12.67
N LYS A 266 -11.46 29.36 -12.19
CA LYS A 266 -10.50 29.18 -11.07
C LYS A 266 -9.15 29.84 -11.36
N HIS A 267 -8.62 29.67 -12.57
CA HIS A 267 -7.38 30.33 -12.98
C HIS A 267 -7.49 31.85 -13.01
N THR A 268 -8.64 32.39 -13.40
CA THR A 268 -8.90 33.83 -13.40
C THR A 268 -8.92 34.39 -11.97
N LEU A 269 -9.55 33.67 -11.04
CA LEU A 269 -9.52 34.01 -9.61
C LEU A 269 -8.09 33.96 -9.05
N ALA A 270 -7.32 32.93 -9.42
CA ALA A 270 -5.91 32.83 -9.06
C ALA A 270 -5.11 34.05 -9.58
N LYS A 271 -5.24 34.42 -10.86
CA LYS A 271 -4.57 35.60 -11.41
C LYS A 271 -4.91 36.88 -10.63
N LYS A 272 -6.18 37.08 -10.26
CA LYS A 272 -6.62 38.26 -9.51
C LYS A 272 -6.04 38.32 -8.10
N TYR A 273 -5.85 37.17 -7.46
CA TYR A 273 -5.25 37.10 -6.12
C TYR A 273 -3.73 37.27 -6.20
N PHE A 274 -3.07 36.48 -7.03
CA PHE A 274 -1.60 36.45 -7.13
C PHE A 274 -1.02 37.69 -7.82
N SER A 275 -1.82 38.47 -8.57
CA SER A 275 -1.38 39.78 -9.09
C SER A 275 -1.10 40.81 -7.99
N GLN A 276 -1.64 40.61 -6.80
CA GLN A 276 -1.40 41.49 -5.65
C GLN A 276 0.01 41.30 -5.09
N ILE A 277 0.69 40.19 -5.42
CA ILE A 277 2.06 39.89 -4.98
C ILE A 277 3.02 40.51 -6.01
N PRO A 278 3.81 41.55 -5.66
CA PRO A 278 4.62 42.29 -6.62
C PRO A 278 5.63 41.44 -7.40
N ALA A 279 6.21 40.42 -6.75
CA ALA A 279 7.13 39.49 -7.40
C ALA A 279 6.44 38.58 -8.42
N MET A 280 5.17 38.23 -8.22
CA MET A 280 4.40 37.38 -9.15
C MET A 280 3.73 38.18 -10.26
N ALA A 281 3.39 39.46 -10.01
CA ALA A 281 2.80 40.35 -11.01
C ALA A 281 3.66 40.50 -12.28
N GLN A 282 4.98 40.43 -12.14
CA GLN A 282 5.93 40.48 -13.27
C GLN A 282 5.70 39.33 -14.28
N PHE A 283 5.28 38.16 -13.79
CA PHE A 283 5.00 36.98 -14.62
C PHE A 283 3.61 37.00 -15.25
N LEU A 284 2.70 37.86 -14.77
CA LEU A 284 1.35 38.03 -15.34
C LEU A 284 1.35 38.96 -16.56
N HIS A 285 2.29 39.90 -16.64
CA HIS A 285 2.40 40.87 -17.73
C HIS A 285 3.27 40.40 -18.90
N SER A 286 3.93 39.25 -18.75
CA SER A 286 4.58 38.56 -19.85
C SER A 286 3.48 37.98 -20.75
N ARG A 287 3.02 38.75 -21.74
CA ARG A 287 2.16 38.24 -22.82
C ARG A 287 2.84 36.99 -23.37
N ASP A 288 2.18 35.85 -23.22
CA ASP A 288 2.57 34.54 -23.74
C ASP A 288 4.05 34.21 -23.51
N SER A 289 4.37 33.73 -22.30
CA SER A 289 5.57 32.93 -22.09
C SER A 289 5.63 31.90 -23.22
N GLN A 290 6.68 32.00 -24.05
CA GLN A 290 6.94 31.15 -25.20
C GLN A 290 6.65 29.68 -24.85
N PRO A 291 6.01 28.90 -25.74
CA PRO A 291 5.92 27.47 -25.55
C PRO A 291 7.34 26.93 -25.33
N ALA A 292 7.52 26.13 -24.28
CA ALA A 292 8.78 25.45 -24.03
C ALA A 292 9.25 24.81 -25.34
N ALA A 293 10.44 25.20 -25.81
CA ALA A 293 10.98 24.69 -27.07
C ALA A 293 10.93 23.16 -27.04
N PRO A 294 10.38 22.50 -28.07
CA PRO A 294 10.43 21.05 -28.13
C PRO A 294 11.90 20.66 -28.20
N GLY A 295 12.38 19.97 -27.16
CA GLY A 295 13.66 19.30 -27.20
C GLY A 295 13.68 18.37 -28.40
N ASN A 296 14.67 18.55 -29.27
CA ASN A 296 14.94 17.69 -30.41
C ASN A 296 15.04 16.22 -29.97
N ASP A 297 13.98 15.46 -30.18
CA ASP A 297 14.04 14.01 -30.36
C ASP A 297 13.92 13.71 -31.87
N LEU A 298 14.98 14.07 -32.60
CA LEU A 298 15.28 13.48 -33.90
C LEU A 298 16.66 12.81 -33.78
N LEU A 299 16.66 11.61 -33.22
CA LEU A 299 17.72 10.64 -33.51
C LEU A 299 17.53 10.18 -34.96
N VAL A 300 18.09 10.96 -35.88
CA VAL A 300 18.34 10.54 -37.26
C VAL A 300 19.32 9.37 -37.20
N THR A 301 18.82 8.18 -37.52
CA THR A 301 19.65 7.04 -37.88
C THR A 301 20.43 7.39 -39.15
N LYS A 302 21.76 7.44 -39.04
CA LYS A 302 22.67 7.55 -40.20
C LYS A 302 22.51 6.31 -41.08
N PRO A 303 22.36 6.43 -42.42
CA PRO A 303 22.71 5.35 -43.32
C PRO A 303 24.23 5.37 -43.57
N ALA A 304 24.83 4.19 -43.51
CA ALA A 304 26.22 3.93 -43.86
C ALA A 304 26.43 4.20 -45.36
N VAL A 305 27.48 4.97 -45.67
CA VAL A 305 28.03 5.08 -47.02
C VAL A 305 28.86 3.83 -47.28
N THR A 306 28.47 3.04 -48.27
CA THR A 306 29.35 2.04 -48.90
C THR A 306 29.65 2.52 -50.31
N GLN A 307 30.95 2.66 -50.59
CA GLN A 307 31.51 3.06 -51.86
C GLN A 307 31.32 1.97 -52.92
N ALA A 308 30.90 2.37 -54.12
CA ALA A 308 31.41 1.95 -55.42
C ALA A 308 30.99 2.98 -56.47
#